data_AF-A0A848NJW9-F1
#
_entry.id   AF-A0A848NJW9-F1
#
_cell.length_a   1.000
_cell.length_b   1.000
_cell.length_c   1.000
_cell.angle_alpha   90.00
_cell.angle_beta   90.00
_cell.angle_gamma   90.00
#
_symmetry.space_group_name_H-M   'P 1'
#
loop_
_entity.id
_entity.type
_entity.pdbx_description
1 polymer ?
#
loop_
_entity_poly.entity_id
_entity_poly.type
_entity_poly.pdbx_seq_one_letter_code
_entity_poly.pdbx_strand_id
1 'polypeptide(L)' 'CGGGERGVCGGAELGGGVWPEVRVAVGLPGDKVEAGVGAVGRAGGSGKSGDGKSFGRPVEQASRIRTGGGDEGAL' A
#
# COMPACT_ATOMS: atom_id res chain seq x y z
N CYS A 1 32.68 -23.49 19.10
CA CYS A 1 34.15 -23.33 19.17
C CYS A 1 34.81 -24.68 19.29
N GLY A 2 35.51 -25.12 18.24
CA GLY A 2 36.27 -26.36 18.19
C GLY A 2 36.75 -26.64 16.76
N GLY A 3 38.00 -26.27 16.47
CA GLY A 3 38.76 -26.71 15.28
C GLY A 3 38.52 -25.95 13.97
N GLY A 4 39.53 -25.19 13.54
CA GLY A 4 39.69 -24.73 12.15
C GLY A 4 39.07 -23.35 11.85
N GLU A 5 39.95 -22.38 11.57
CA GLU A 5 39.73 -21.10 10.89
C GLU A 5 38.53 -20.20 11.27
N ARG A 6 38.92 -19.07 11.87
CA ARG A 6 38.20 -17.80 12.07
C ARG A 6 36.88 -17.65 11.30
N GLY A 7 35.79 -17.86 12.04
CA GLY A 7 34.64 -16.95 12.08
C GLY A 7 33.98 -16.63 10.75
N VAL A 8 33.13 -17.54 10.28
CA VAL A 8 31.88 -17.12 9.66
C VAL A 8 30.75 -17.43 10.64
N CYS A 9 30.41 -16.43 11.46
CA CYS A 9 29.04 -16.34 11.94
C CYS A 9 28.25 -15.87 10.72
N GLY A 10 27.72 -16.83 9.95
CA GLY A 10 26.99 -16.58 8.71
C GLY A 10 26.00 -15.45 8.94
N GLY A 11 26.27 -14.33 8.28
CA GLY A 11 25.45 -13.12 8.36
C GLY A 11 24.01 -13.48 8.06
N ALA A 12 23.09 -12.82 8.74
CA ALA A 12 21.70 -12.81 8.34
C ALA A 12 21.60 -12.13 6.97
N GLU A 13 21.87 -12.87 5.91
CA GLU A 13 21.61 -12.45 4.54
C GLU A 13 20.12 -12.68 4.28
N LEU A 14 19.29 -11.85 4.91
CA LEU A 14 17.92 -11.66 4.46
C LEU A 14 18.01 -10.82 3.18
N GLY A 15 18.43 -11.47 2.09
CA GLY A 15 18.16 -10.99 0.74
C GLY A 15 16.64 -11.00 0.57
N GLY A 16 15.98 -9.95 1.08
CA GLY A 16 14.57 -9.74 0.88
C GLY A 16 14.35 -9.54 -0.61
N GLY A 17 13.68 -10.50 -1.23
CA GLY A 17 13.19 -10.32 -2.59
C GLY A 17 12.42 -9.00 -2.68
N VAL A 18 12.50 -8.32 -3.82
CA VAL A 18 11.58 -7.23 -4.12
C VAL A 18 10.50 -7.84 -4.98
N TRP A 19 9.31 -8.02 -4.40
CA TRP A 19 8.14 -8.40 -5.16
C TRP A 19 7.52 -7.14 -5.76
N PRO A 20 7.27 -7.09 -7.08
CA PRO A 20 6.66 -5.92 -7.69
C PRO A 20 5.23 -5.74 -7.20
N GLU A 21 4.95 -4.60 -6.57
CA GLU A 21 3.61 -4.21 -6.10
C GLU A 21 3.17 -2.91 -6.81
N VAL A 22 1.89 -2.83 -7.18
CA VAL A 22 1.29 -1.60 -7.74
C VAL A 22 0.64 -0.81 -6.63
N ARG A 23 1.07 0.45 -6.45
CA ARG A 23 0.44 1.38 -5.52
C ARG A 23 -0.62 2.24 -6.22
N VAL A 24 -1.87 2.08 -5.81
CA VAL A 24 -2.99 2.91 -6.27
C VAL A 24 -3.31 3.98 -5.23
N ALA A 25 -3.48 5.22 -5.66
CA ALA A 25 -3.94 6.33 -4.83
C ALA A 25 -5.22 6.92 -5.43
N VAL A 26 -6.28 7.01 -4.62
CA VAL A 26 -7.58 7.53 -5.02
C VAL A 26 -8.16 8.38 -3.89
N GLY A 27 -8.70 9.54 -4.25
CA GLY A 27 -9.52 10.36 -3.35
C GLY A 27 -10.98 9.95 -3.46
N LEU A 28 -11.65 9.77 -2.33
CA LEU A 28 -13.06 9.41 -2.25
C LEU A 28 -13.77 10.36 -1.28
N PRO A 29 -15.05 10.71 -1.55
CA PRO A 29 -15.92 11.30 -0.53
C PRO A 29 -15.96 10.41 0.72
N GLY A 30 -16.09 11.03 1.90
CA GLY A 30 -16.04 10.33 3.18
C GLY A 30 -17.06 9.19 3.30
N ASP A 31 -18.25 9.38 2.75
CA ASP A 31 -19.33 8.39 2.71
C ASP A 31 -19.02 7.18 1.82
N LYS A 32 -18.06 7.30 0.87
CA LYS A 32 -17.68 6.23 -0.06
C LYS A 32 -16.42 5.48 0.36
N VAL A 33 -15.77 5.87 1.45
CA VAL A 33 -14.50 5.25 1.88
C VAL A 33 -14.67 3.77 2.19
N GLU A 34 -15.68 3.40 2.99
CA GLU A 34 -15.91 2.01 3.39
C GLU A 34 -16.21 1.14 2.15
N ALA A 35 -17.15 1.58 1.32
CA ALA A 35 -17.52 0.88 0.09
C ALA A 35 -16.33 0.74 -0.88
N GLY A 36 -15.48 1.77 -0.98
CA GLY A 36 -14.28 1.77 -1.80
C GLY A 36 -13.23 0.77 -1.30
N VAL A 37 -12.96 0.74 0.01
CA VAL A 37 -12.04 -0.24 0.62
C VAL A 37 -12.55 -1.66 0.40
N GLY A 38 -13.85 -1.91 0.59
CA GLY A 38 -14.46 -3.22 0.35
C GLY A 38 -14.41 -3.64 -1.13
N ALA A 39 -14.54 -2.70 -2.07
CA ALA A 39 -14.40 -2.97 -3.50
C ALA A 39 -12.96 -3.36 -3.87
N VAL A 40 -11.96 -2.60 -3.38
CA VAL A 40 -10.53 -2.90 -3.61
C VAL A 40 -10.15 -4.24 -3.00
N GLY A 41 -10.59 -4.54 -1.77
CA GLY A 41 -10.32 -5.82 -1.12
C GLY A 41 -10.88 -7.01 -1.91
N ARG A 42 -12.09 -6.90 -2.47
CA ARG A 42 -12.69 -7.95 -3.31
C ARG A 42 -11.99 -8.11 -4.66
N ALA A 43 -11.52 -7.02 -5.26
CA ALA A 43 -10.85 -7.05 -6.57
C ALA A 43 -9.39 -7.51 -6.48
N GLY A 44 -8.68 -7.15 -5.42
CA GLY A 44 -7.25 -7.44 -5.23
C GLY A 44 -6.96 -8.70 -4.40
N GLY A 45 -7.93 -9.22 -3.64
CA GLY A 45 -7.75 -10.40 -2.81
C GLY A 45 -7.70 -11.69 -3.62
N SER A 46 -6.50 -12.27 -3.77
CA SER A 46 -6.31 -13.62 -4.33
C SER A 46 -6.47 -14.73 -3.29
N GLY A 47 -6.52 -14.38 -2.00
CA GLY A 47 -6.58 -15.32 -0.88
C GLY A 47 -5.22 -15.92 -0.53
N LYS A 48 -4.13 -15.35 -1.06
CA LYS A 48 -2.75 -15.79 -0.85
C LYS A 48 -1.96 -14.70 -0.12
N SER A 49 -0.84 -15.09 0.48
CA SER A 49 0.08 -14.11 1.05
C SER A 49 0.60 -13.17 -0.04
N GLY A 50 0.53 -11.86 0.18
CA GLY A 50 0.96 -10.84 -0.78
C GLY A 50 -0.16 -10.02 -1.42
N ASP A 51 -1.42 -10.17 -0.99
CA ASP A 51 -2.56 -9.36 -1.48
C ASP A 51 -2.48 -7.86 -1.08
N GLY A 52 -1.47 -7.47 -0.31
CA GLY A 52 -1.20 -6.07 0.04
C GLY A 52 -2.09 -5.55 1.17
N LYS A 53 -2.13 -4.21 1.31
CA LYS A 53 -2.90 -3.52 2.35
C LYS A 53 -3.43 -2.17 1.86
N SER A 54 -4.68 -1.85 2.22
CA SER A 54 -5.27 -0.54 1.99
C SER A 54 -5.06 0.37 3.19
N PHE A 55 -4.80 1.65 2.92
CA PHE A 55 -4.62 2.68 3.94
C PHE A 55 -5.49 3.89 3.60
N GLY A 56 -6.19 4.42 4.60
CA GLY A 56 -6.94 5.67 4.51
C GLY A 56 -6.20 6.80 5.23
N ARG A 57 -6.21 8.00 4.67
CA ARG A 57 -5.75 9.22 5.32
C ARG A 57 -6.77 10.33 5.03
N PRO A 58 -7.10 11.20 6.01
CA PRO A 58 -7.95 12.34 5.76
C PRO A 58 -7.27 13.28 4.74
N VAL A 59 -8.08 13.87 3.87
CA VAL A 59 -7.66 14.89 2.91
C VAL A 59 -8.31 16.19 3.34
N GLU A 60 -7.50 17.16 3.75
CA GLU A 60 -7.99 18.45 4.27
C GLU A 60 -8.54 19.36 3.16
N GLN A 61 -8.04 19.21 1.94
CA GLN A 61 -8.47 20.01 0.79
C GLN A 61 -8.24 19.25 -0.51
N ALA A 62 -9.24 19.23 -1.39
CA ALA A 62 -9.12 18.74 -2.76
C ALA A 62 -9.45 19.84 -3.77
N SER A 63 -8.78 19.84 -4.91
CA SER A 63 -9.03 20.81 -5.99
C SER A 63 -8.93 20.14 -7.35
N ARG A 64 -9.90 20.44 -8.23
CA ARG A 64 -9.88 19.99 -9.62
C ARG A 64 -9.23 21.05 -10.49
N ILE A 65 -8.03 20.74 -10.99
CA ILE A 65 -7.20 21.64 -11.82
C ILE A 65 -7.98 22.27 -12.98
N ARG A 66 -8.88 21.50 -13.61
CA ARG A 66 -9.63 21.95 -14.79
C ARG A 66 -10.70 23.02 -14.50
N THR A 67 -11.34 22.97 -13.34
CA THR A 67 -12.51 23.82 -13.04
C THR A 67 -12.32 24.71 -11.83
N GLY A 68 -11.26 24.51 -11.04
CA GLY A 68 -11.08 25.20 -9.76
C GLY A 68 -12.11 24.80 -8.69
N GLY A 69 -12.95 23.79 -8.96
CA GLY A 69 -13.91 23.26 -7.99
C GLY A 69 -13.19 22.57 -6.82
N GLY A 70 -13.66 22.81 -5.60
CA GLY A 70 -13.07 22.29 -4.36
C GLY A 70 -13.78 21.05 -3.80
N ASP A 71 -13.05 20.32 -2.95
CA ASP A 71 -13.54 19.27 -2.05
C ASP A 71 -14.35 18.17 -2.76
N GLU A 72 -15.58 17.90 -2.30
CA GLU A 72 -16.44 16.88 -2.91
C GLU A 72 -16.75 17.17 -4.39
N GLY A 73 -16.78 18.45 -4.78
CA GLY A 73 -16.94 18.86 -6.18
C GLY A 73 -15.67 18.71 -7.01
N ALA A 74 -14.53 18.44 -6.37
CA ALA A 74 -13.25 18.20 -7.03
C ALA A 74 -13.06 16.72 -7.41
N LEU A 75 -13.63 15.81 -6.62
CA LEU A 75 -13.58 14.35 -6.81
C LEU A 75 -14.46 13.93 -7.99
#